data_AF-A0A2V8RH41-F1
#
_entry.id   AF-A0A2V8RH41-F1
#
_cell.length_a   1.000
_cell.length_b   1.000
_cell.length_c   1.000
_cell.angle_alpha   90.00
_cell.angle_beta   90.00
_cell.angle_gamma   90.00
#
_symmetry.space_group_name_H-M   'P 1'
#
loop_
_entity.id
_entity.type
_entity.pdbx_description
1 polymer ?
#
loop_
_entity_poly.entity_id
_entity_poly.type
_entity_poly.pdbx_seq_one_letter_code
_entity_poly.pdbx_strand_id
1 'polypeptide(L)'
;MRGELTGRHDGEMLRPDSFGVNSNLKASNQSSAARGGWEDLRMRKWFALVLAAAVLAAFVVAFGALRGRNRREPDAEKNRGAASAVAPVSSNDRRAPVVVELFTSEGCSSCPPADALLSRLDETQPVAGAEVIALAQHVDYWNYLGWSDPFSAHEFSERQDEYAAAFGNSGVYTPQMVVDGRAEFPGGNDGKAFETIAQAAREPKAEVSLTRAPEQNQAGDGLRLDVRVGRLPKLADGDTADVLLAVTEDRLSSEVERGENAGRRLSHVGVVRRLTKIGDVSATGPAFAGEPVVALDKGWRRENLRAVVFLQEHTSKRVVGAASLKLFG
;
A
#
# COMPACT_ATOMS: atom_id res chain seq x y z
N MET A 1 -18.49 -65.56 56.79
CA MET A 1 -18.29 -66.94 56.29
C MET A 1 -17.93 -66.85 54.81
N ARG A 2 -16.86 -67.56 54.42
CA ARG A 2 -16.42 -68.09 53.10
C ARG A 2 -17.12 -67.59 51.82
N GLY A 3 -16.43 -67.38 50.69
CA GLY A 3 -15.08 -67.83 50.34
C GLY A 3 -14.60 -67.34 48.97
N GLU A 4 -13.34 -67.70 48.69
CA GLU A 4 -12.50 -67.42 47.52
C GLU A 4 -13.05 -67.95 46.20
N LEU A 5 -12.70 -67.28 45.09
CA LEU A 5 -12.26 -67.94 43.84
C LEU A 5 -11.14 -67.14 43.17
N THR A 6 -10.09 -67.87 42.82
CA THR A 6 -8.82 -67.51 42.19
C THR A 6 -8.90 -67.42 40.67
N GLY A 7 -8.01 -66.68 40.02
CA GLY A 7 -7.63 -66.95 38.61
C GLY A 7 -6.95 -65.80 37.88
N ARG A 8 -5.63 -65.92 37.66
CA ARG A 8 -4.81 -65.11 36.74
C ARG A 8 -5.29 -65.26 35.30
N HIS A 9 -5.13 -64.20 34.48
CA HIS A 9 -4.74 -64.36 33.08
C HIS A 9 -3.92 -63.18 32.58
N ASP A 10 -2.98 -63.53 31.72
CA ASP A 10 -1.80 -62.80 31.30
C ASP A 10 -2.10 -61.74 30.22
N GLY A 11 -1.21 -60.76 30.13
CA GLY A 11 -1.26 -59.72 29.10
C GLY A 11 -0.83 -60.25 27.73
N GLU A 12 -1.43 -59.69 26.69
CA GLU A 12 -0.87 -59.77 25.34
C GLU A 12 -1.07 -58.43 24.61
N MET A 13 0.06 -57.92 24.15
CA MET A 13 0.30 -56.62 23.57
C MET A 13 0.26 -56.78 22.05
N LEU A 14 -0.69 -56.12 21.38
CA LEU A 14 -0.83 -56.16 19.93
C LEU A 14 0.33 -55.40 19.25
N ARG A 15 1.11 -56.12 18.45
CA ARG A 15 2.05 -55.60 17.45
C ARG A 15 1.38 -55.58 16.07
N PRO A 16 1.63 -54.57 15.23
CA PRO A 16 1.39 -54.66 13.80
C PRO A 16 2.64 -55.12 13.03
N ASP A 17 2.34 -56.06 12.15
CA ASP A 17 3.06 -56.72 11.05
C ASP A 17 4.33 -56.09 10.45
N SER A 18 5.29 -56.99 10.22
CA SER A 18 6.51 -56.81 9.46
C SER A 18 6.62 -57.87 8.36
N PHE A 19 6.69 -57.44 7.10
CA PHE A 19 7.26 -58.16 5.95
C PHE A 19 7.66 -57.07 4.94
N GLY A 20 8.82 -57.02 4.29
CA GLY A 20 9.92 -57.96 4.11
C GLY A 20 10.64 -57.49 2.85
N VAL A 21 11.89 -57.08 2.99
CA VAL A 21 12.76 -56.63 1.90
C VAL A 21 13.06 -57.82 0.98
N ASN A 22 12.97 -57.64 -0.34
CA ASN A 22 13.73 -58.49 -1.24
C ASN A 22 14.28 -57.72 -2.45
N SER A 23 15.59 -57.91 -2.63
CA SER A 23 16.46 -57.37 -3.66
C SER A 23 16.54 -58.33 -4.85
N ASN A 24 16.39 -57.81 -6.07
CA ASN A 24 17.19 -58.10 -7.27
C ASN A 24 16.37 -57.82 -8.54
N LEU A 25 16.89 -56.97 -9.43
CA LEU A 25 16.93 -57.22 -10.87
C LEU A 25 17.88 -56.21 -11.53
N LYS A 26 18.98 -56.76 -12.06
CA LYS A 26 19.95 -56.09 -12.93
C LYS A 26 19.46 -56.12 -14.38
N ALA A 27 19.89 -55.08 -15.10
CA ALA A 27 20.18 -55.01 -16.54
C ALA A 27 19.00 -54.97 -17.52
N SER A 28 18.80 -53.79 -18.12
CA SER A 28 19.31 -53.45 -19.47
C SER A 28 18.54 -52.26 -20.03
N ASN A 29 19.22 -51.17 -20.43
CA ASN A 29 19.14 -50.72 -21.81
C ASN A 29 20.22 -49.67 -22.14
N GLN A 30 20.76 -49.79 -23.35
CA GLN A 30 21.72 -48.90 -23.97
C GLN A 30 21.05 -47.77 -24.75
N SER A 31 21.86 -46.75 -25.06
CA SER A 31 21.68 -45.70 -26.08
C SER A 31 20.74 -44.56 -25.69
N SER A 32 20.99 -43.29 -25.97
CA SER A 32 22.00 -42.64 -26.83
C SER A 32 22.16 -41.17 -26.42
N ALA A 33 23.24 -40.60 -26.91
CA ALA A 33 23.77 -39.26 -26.70
C ALA A 33 22.83 -38.10 -27.10
N ALA A 34 23.32 -36.90 -26.76
CA ALA A 34 22.93 -35.57 -27.24
C ALA A 34 21.90 -34.80 -26.40
N ARG A 35 22.42 -33.99 -25.47
CA ARG A 35 22.01 -32.58 -25.25
C ARG A 35 22.82 -31.94 -24.11
N GLY A 36 24.11 -31.70 -24.37
CA GLY A 36 24.96 -30.85 -23.54
C GLY A 36 25.79 -29.97 -24.47
N GLY A 37 25.27 -28.80 -24.85
CA GLY A 37 25.95 -27.94 -25.82
C GLY A 37 25.15 -26.75 -26.34
N TRP A 38 24.24 -26.17 -25.55
CA TRP A 38 23.41 -25.04 -25.99
C TRP A 38 23.45 -23.82 -25.06
N GLU A 39 23.92 -23.95 -23.81
CA GLU A 39 23.98 -22.81 -22.88
C GLU A 39 25.35 -22.12 -22.80
N ASP A 40 26.43 -22.79 -23.24
CA ASP A 40 27.80 -22.26 -23.13
C ASP A 40 28.27 -21.43 -24.36
N LEU A 41 27.42 -21.33 -25.40
CA LEU A 41 27.73 -20.58 -26.62
C LEU A 41 27.02 -19.21 -26.74
N ARG A 42 26.06 -18.91 -25.85
CA ARG A 42 25.36 -17.61 -25.83
C ARG A 42 26.04 -16.56 -24.93
N MET A 43 26.76 -16.98 -23.89
CA MET A 43 27.49 -16.04 -23.01
C MET A 43 28.81 -15.53 -23.60
N ARG A 44 29.42 -16.26 -24.53
CA ARG A 44 30.70 -15.87 -25.16
C ARG A 44 30.56 -14.90 -26.35
N LYS A 45 29.33 -14.59 -26.78
CA LYS A 45 29.04 -13.62 -27.87
C LYS A 45 28.55 -12.25 -27.39
N TRP A 46 28.16 -12.11 -26.12
CA TRP A 46 27.80 -10.80 -25.55
C TRP A 46 29.02 -10.00 -25.07
N PHE A 47 30.07 -10.66 -24.58
CA PHE A 47 31.29 -9.99 -24.10
C PHE A 47 32.21 -9.42 -25.19
N ALA A 48 31.96 -9.73 -26.47
CA ALA A 48 32.75 -9.22 -27.60
C ALA A 48 32.16 -7.96 -28.27
N LEU A 49 30.97 -7.51 -27.86
CA LEU A 49 30.28 -6.34 -28.46
C LEU A 49 30.35 -5.05 -27.63
N VAL A 50 30.89 -5.10 -26.41
CA VAL A 50 31.05 -3.91 -25.54
C VAL A 50 32.44 -3.27 -25.67
N LEU A 51 33.37 -3.84 -26.44
CA LEU A 51 34.75 -3.33 -26.56
C LEU A 51 35.09 -2.63 -27.90
N ALA A 52 34.11 -2.30 -28.75
CA ALA A 52 34.36 -1.73 -30.08
C ALA A 52 33.69 -0.37 -30.37
N ALA A 53 33.35 0.42 -29.34
CA ALA A 53 32.81 1.78 -29.50
C ALA A 53 33.49 2.83 -28.59
N ALA A 54 34.76 2.60 -28.25
CA ALA A 54 35.57 3.52 -27.45
C ALA A 54 36.86 3.95 -28.17
N VAL A 55 36.77 4.27 -29.47
CA VAL A 55 37.82 4.98 -30.24
C VAL A 55 37.15 5.79 -31.35
N LEU A 56 36.69 7.02 -31.07
CA LEU A 56 36.56 8.14 -32.03
C LEU A 56 35.92 9.36 -31.35
N ALA A 57 36.73 10.17 -30.67
CA ALA A 57 36.51 11.62 -30.52
C ALA A 57 37.70 12.25 -29.77
N ALA A 58 38.79 12.50 -30.48
CA ALA A 58 39.80 13.46 -30.06
C ALA A 58 40.19 14.31 -31.28
N PHE A 59 40.35 15.62 -31.05
CA PHE A 59 40.89 16.69 -31.92
C PHE A 59 39.93 17.47 -32.84
N VAL A 60 39.37 18.57 -32.29
CA VAL A 60 39.60 19.92 -32.84
C VAL A 60 39.87 20.89 -31.68
N VAL A 61 40.99 21.61 -31.79
CA VAL A 61 41.60 22.52 -30.81
C VAL A 61 41.28 23.98 -31.16
N ALA A 62 40.94 24.76 -30.12
CA ALA A 62 41.17 26.19 -29.85
C ALA A 62 41.08 27.28 -30.94
N PHE A 63 40.33 28.36 -30.64
CA PHE A 63 40.70 29.80 -30.72
C PHE A 63 39.43 30.63 -30.38
N GLY A 64 39.39 31.68 -29.57
CA GLY A 64 40.42 32.41 -28.85
C GLY A 64 39.78 33.38 -27.82
N ALA A 65 40.60 33.81 -26.87
CA ALA A 65 40.30 34.86 -25.90
C ALA A 65 40.86 36.22 -26.35
N LEU A 66 40.32 37.28 -25.73
CA LEU A 66 40.87 38.64 -25.54
C LEU A 66 40.69 39.69 -26.65
N ARG A 67 39.84 40.71 -26.40
CA ARG A 67 40.22 42.08 -25.95
C ARG A 67 39.11 43.09 -26.28
N GLY A 68 38.76 43.95 -25.32
CA GLY A 68 37.96 45.16 -25.59
C GLY A 68 37.60 45.92 -24.32
N ARG A 69 38.48 46.82 -23.90
CA ARG A 69 38.42 47.66 -22.69
C ARG A 69 37.68 48.98 -22.98
N ASN A 70 36.93 49.47 -21.99
CA ASN A 70 36.53 50.86 -21.70
C ASN A 70 35.79 51.70 -22.77
N ARG A 71 34.56 52.12 -22.41
CA ARG A 71 34.15 53.53 -22.56
C ARG A 71 33.24 53.97 -21.41
N ARG A 72 33.47 55.22 -21.01
CA ARG A 72 33.01 55.92 -19.81
C ARG A 72 31.52 56.27 -19.85
N GLU A 73 30.93 56.39 -18.66
CA GLU A 73 29.68 57.11 -18.34
C GLU A 73 29.63 58.53 -18.92
N PRO A 74 28.41 59.09 -19.00
CA PRO A 74 28.09 60.11 -18.00
C PRO A 74 26.76 59.88 -17.28
N ASP A 75 26.73 60.42 -16.07
CA ASP A 75 25.68 60.42 -15.07
C ASP A 75 24.33 60.97 -15.56
N ALA A 76 23.24 60.32 -15.17
CA ALA A 76 21.93 60.96 -15.04
C ALA A 76 21.15 60.35 -13.87
N GLU A 77 20.89 61.25 -12.94
CA GLU A 77 20.35 61.10 -11.61
C GLU A 77 18.84 60.74 -11.59
N LYS A 78 18.49 59.80 -10.69
CA LYS A 78 17.29 59.79 -9.83
C LYS A 78 15.91 59.52 -10.47
N ASN A 79 15.49 58.25 -10.36
CA ASN A 79 14.16 57.92 -9.85
C ASN A 79 14.14 56.52 -9.22
N ARG A 80 14.35 56.43 -7.90
CA ARG A 80 14.20 55.19 -7.12
C ARG A 80 12.71 54.98 -6.80
N GLY A 81 11.98 54.39 -7.72
CA GLY A 81 10.77 53.62 -7.42
C GLY A 81 11.18 52.17 -7.19
N ALA A 82 11.27 51.75 -5.94
CA ALA A 82 11.57 50.35 -5.59
C ALA A 82 10.36 49.47 -5.93
N ALA A 83 10.27 49.01 -7.18
CA ALA A 83 9.47 47.86 -7.53
C ALA A 83 10.21 46.62 -7.01
N SER A 84 9.76 46.12 -5.86
CA SER A 84 10.21 44.84 -5.32
C SER A 84 9.83 43.75 -6.31
N ALA A 85 10.83 43.18 -6.99
CA ALA A 85 10.66 41.95 -7.74
C ALA A 85 10.38 40.84 -6.73
N VAL A 86 9.10 40.56 -6.50
CA VAL A 86 8.68 39.35 -5.79
C VAL A 86 9.12 38.18 -6.66
N ALA A 87 10.19 37.51 -6.24
CA ALA A 87 10.57 36.21 -6.81
C ALA A 87 9.33 35.30 -6.78
N PRO A 88 9.06 34.50 -7.83
CA PRO A 88 7.99 33.53 -7.76
C PRO A 88 8.28 32.62 -6.57
N VAL A 89 7.41 32.67 -5.58
CA VAL A 89 7.41 31.71 -4.48
C VAL A 89 7.17 30.36 -5.15
N SER A 90 8.21 29.51 -5.18
CA SER A 90 8.09 28.16 -5.74
C SER A 90 6.89 27.46 -5.13
N SER A 91 5.84 27.28 -5.92
CA SER A 91 4.60 26.62 -5.52
C SER A 91 4.76 25.09 -5.50
N ASN A 92 5.70 24.58 -4.69
CA ASN A 92 6.01 23.15 -4.62
C ASN A 92 5.96 22.58 -3.19
N ASP A 93 5.20 23.18 -2.28
CA ASP A 93 4.92 22.60 -0.96
C ASP A 93 3.73 21.62 -0.98
N ARG A 94 3.27 21.21 -2.16
CA ARG A 94 2.20 20.23 -2.30
C ARG A 94 2.80 18.83 -2.12
N ARG A 95 2.59 18.24 -0.94
CA ARG A 95 2.90 16.84 -0.67
C ARG A 95 2.03 15.93 -1.55
N ALA A 96 2.60 14.83 -2.03
CA ALA A 96 1.89 13.85 -2.83
C ALA A 96 1.09 12.92 -1.91
N PRO A 97 -0.21 12.71 -2.15
CA PRO A 97 -1.00 11.79 -1.34
C PRO A 97 -0.56 10.35 -1.60
N VAL A 98 -0.25 9.63 -0.51
CA VAL A 98 0.15 8.22 -0.52
C VAL A 98 -0.79 7.47 0.41
N VAL A 99 -1.54 6.51 -0.16
CA VAL A 99 -2.45 5.67 0.62
C VAL A 99 -1.63 4.55 1.26
N VAL A 100 -1.74 4.42 2.57
CA VAL A 100 -1.09 3.35 3.35
C VAL A 100 -2.19 2.55 4.02
N GLU A 101 -2.43 1.36 3.49
CA GLU A 101 -3.40 0.42 4.03
C GLU A 101 -2.69 -0.56 4.97
N LEU A 102 -3.20 -0.71 6.19
CA LEU A 102 -2.74 -1.71 7.14
C LEU A 102 -3.86 -2.71 7.39
N PHE A 103 -3.64 -3.97 7.02
CA PHE A 103 -4.48 -5.07 7.42
C PHE A 103 -4.02 -5.56 8.80
N THR A 104 -4.92 -5.47 9.78
CA THR A 104 -4.63 -5.67 11.21
C THR A 104 -5.80 -6.37 11.91
N SER A 105 -5.61 -6.77 13.16
CA SER A 105 -6.68 -7.24 14.04
C SER A 105 -6.26 -7.11 15.50
N GLU A 106 -7.20 -6.73 16.38
CA GLU A 106 -6.97 -6.77 17.82
C GLU A 106 -6.72 -8.20 18.35
N GLY A 107 -7.17 -9.23 17.63
CA GLY A 107 -6.91 -10.64 17.97
C GLY A 107 -5.49 -11.12 17.64
N CYS A 108 -4.74 -10.36 16.83
CA CYS A 108 -3.40 -10.69 16.34
C CYS A 108 -2.31 -10.09 17.25
N SER A 109 -1.53 -10.91 17.94
CA SER A 109 -0.49 -10.42 18.88
C SER A 109 0.68 -9.66 18.23
N SER A 110 0.96 -9.93 16.95
CA SER A 110 2.02 -9.27 16.19
C SER A 110 1.61 -7.92 15.59
N CYS A 111 0.32 -7.57 15.66
CA CYS A 111 -0.25 -6.37 15.05
C CYS A 111 0.03 -5.05 15.78
N PRO A 112 0.05 -4.97 17.13
CA PRO A 112 0.19 -3.69 17.84
C PRO A 112 1.41 -2.82 17.45
N PRO A 113 2.60 -3.36 17.14
CA PRO A 113 3.71 -2.55 16.62
C PRO A 113 3.41 -1.90 15.26
N ALA A 114 2.66 -2.58 14.38
CA ALA A 114 2.27 -2.04 13.09
C ALA A 114 1.18 -0.96 13.22
N ASP A 115 0.23 -1.15 14.14
CA ASP A 115 -0.78 -0.12 14.45
C ASP A 115 -0.13 1.16 15.01
N ALA A 116 0.89 1.00 15.86
CA ALA A 116 1.69 2.10 16.38
C ALA A 116 2.49 2.82 15.27
N LEU A 117 3.07 2.06 14.33
CA LEU A 117 3.74 2.64 13.16
C LEU A 117 2.77 3.44 12.29
N LEU A 118 1.60 2.88 11.97
CA LEU A 118 0.58 3.59 11.19
C LEU A 118 0.13 4.88 11.88
N SER A 119 -0.08 4.83 13.20
CA SER A 119 -0.39 6.01 14.02
C SER A 119 0.68 7.08 13.91
N ARG A 120 1.96 6.70 14.03
CA ARG A 120 3.08 7.65 13.87
C ARG A 120 3.13 8.24 12.46
N LEU A 121 2.91 7.44 11.42
CA LEU A 121 2.92 7.90 10.03
C LEU A 121 1.81 8.94 9.78
N ASP A 122 0.59 8.68 10.27
CA ASP A 122 -0.56 9.57 10.16
C ASP A 122 -0.36 10.88 10.92
N GLU A 123 0.08 10.81 12.19
CA GLU A 123 0.18 11.97 13.07
C GLU A 123 1.37 12.87 12.76
N THR A 124 2.54 12.27 12.51
CA THR A 124 3.80 13.02 12.41
C THR A 124 4.20 13.36 10.98
N GLN A 125 3.55 12.72 9.99
CA GLN A 125 3.83 12.89 8.55
C GLN A 125 5.35 12.91 8.25
N PRO A 126 6.10 11.87 8.67
CA PRO A 126 7.56 11.92 8.77
C PRO A 126 8.29 11.78 7.43
N VAL A 127 7.59 11.43 6.35
CA VAL A 127 8.17 11.20 5.02
C VAL A 127 8.08 12.49 4.20
N ALA A 128 9.24 13.10 3.92
CA ALA A 128 9.31 14.33 3.13
C ALA A 128 8.66 14.16 1.75
N GLY A 129 7.81 15.11 1.38
CA GLY A 129 7.09 15.11 0.09
C GLY A 129 5.87 14.18 0.04
N ALA A 130 5.60 13.38 1.07
CA ALA A 130 4.42 12.52 1.14
C ALA A 130 3.39 13.09 2.12
N GLU A 131 2.12 13.06 1.72
CA GLU A 131 0.98 13.13 2.64
C GLU A 131 0.48 11.71 2.82
N VAL A 132 0.80 11.10 3.96
CA VAL A 132 0.38 9.74 4.29
C VAL A 132 -1.10 9.76 4.68
N ILE A 133 -1.89 8.98 3.96
CA ILE A 133 -3.32 8.75 4.24
C ILE A 133 -3.43 7.32 4.80
N ALA A 134 -3.56 7.22 6.12
CA ALA A 134 -3.66 5.94 6.82
C ALA A 134 -5.06 5.33 6.72
N LEU A 135 -5.13 4.05 6.35
CA LEU A 135 -6.34 3.23 6.32
C LEU A 135 -6.08 1.92 7.09
N ALA A 136 -6.58 1.80 8.31
CA ALA A 136 -6.54 0.57 9.09
C ALA A 136 -7.77 -0.30 8.76
N GLN A 137 -7.53 -1.44 8.13
CA GLN A 137 -8.51 -2.42 7.68
C GLN A 137 -8.48 -3.61 8.64
N HIS A 138 -9.48 -3.71 9.51
CA HIS A 138 -9.50 -4.77 10.54
C HIS A 138 -10.09 -6.06 9.95
N VAL A 139 -9.28 -7.10 9.83
CA VAL A 139 -9.71 -8.40 9.30
C VAL A 139 -10.44 -9.22 10.35
N ASP A 140 -11.40 -10.04 9.92
CA ASP A 140 -12.27 -10.81 10.82
C ASP A 140 -11.76 -12.22 11.15
N TYR A 141 -10.79 -12.74 10.40
CA TYR A 141 -10.32 -14.13 10.53
C TYR A 141 -9.50 -14.41 11.79
N TRP A 142 -9.29 -13.44 12.68
CA TRP A 142 -8.73 -13.62 14.02
C TRP A 142 -9.79 -13.75 15.13
N ASN A 143 -11.06 -13.47 14.82
CA ASN A 143 -12.14 -13.44 15.82
C ASN A 143 -12.42 -14.81 16.46
N TYR A 144 -11.93 -15.90 15.86
CA TYR A 144 -12.06 -17.26 16.40
C TYR A 144 -11.34 -17.47 17.75
N LEU A 145 -10.42 -16.57 18.13
CA LEU A 145 -9.69 -16.63 19.41
C LEU A 145 -10.50 -16.16 20.63
N GLY A 146 -11.80 -15.88 20.44
CA GLY A 146 -12.73 -15.55 21.51
C GLY A 146 -12.81 -14.05 21.83
N TRP A 147 -12.05 -13.20 21.13
CA TRP A 147 -12.25 -11.76 21.07
C TRP A 147 -12.74 -11.41 19.67
N SER A 148 -13.93 -10.82 19.57
CA SER A 148 -14.42 -10.25 18.31
C SER A 148 -13.94 -8.81 18.24
N ASP A 149 -12.99 -8.53 17.35
CA ASP A 149 -12.51 -7.17 17.12
C ASP A 149 -13.70 -6.28 16.70
N PRO A 150 -14.04 -5.22 17.46
CA PRO A 150 -15.22 -4.39 17.21
C PRO A 150 -15.14 -3.58 15.92
N PHE A 151 -13.97 -3.54 15.29
CA PHE A 151 -13.72 -2.81 14.04
C PHE A 151 -13.59 -3.75 12.85
N SER A 152 -13.52 -5.07 13.09
CA SER A 152 -13.37 -6.04 12.03
C SER A 152 -14.62 -6.17 11.16
N ALA A 153 -14.40 -6.42 9.87
CA ALA A 153 -15.45 -6.72 8.92
C ALA A 153 -14.94 -7.68 7.83
N HIS A 154 -15.82 -8.57 7.36
CA HIS A 154 -15.46 -9.56 6.33
C HIS A 154 -14.98 -8.91 5.03
N GLU A 155 -15.55 -7.76 4.66
CA GLU A 155 -15.13 -6.99 3.47
C GLU A 155 -13.65 -6.61 3.49
N PHE A 156 -13.02 -6.49 4.68
CA PHE A 156 -11.60 -6.18 4.80
C PHE A 156 -10.72 -7.42 4.65
N SER A 157 -11.22 -8.60 5.03
CA SER A 157 -10.59 -9.88 4.70
C SER A 157 -10.65 -10.14 3.19
N GLU A 158 -11.81 -9.91 2.55
CA GLU A 158 -11.97 -10.04 1.09
C GLU A 158 -11.05 -9.07 0.34
N ARG A 159 -10.97 -7.81 0.79
CA ARG A 159 -10.03 -6.84 0.20
C ARG A 159 -8.57 -7.29 0.34
N GLN A 160 -8.22 -7.95 1.43
CA GLN A 160 -6.87 -8.50 1.60
C GLN A 160 -6.59 -9.63 0.61
N ASP A 161 -7.58 -10.50 0.38
CA ASP A 161 -7.50 -11.57 -0.62
C ASP A 161 -7.34 -11.01 -2.05
N GLU A 162 -8.02 -9.90 -2.37
CA GLU A 162 -7.81 -9.20 -3.65
C GLU A 162 -6.36 -8.73 -3.84
N TYR A 163 -5.74 -8.22 -2.78
CA TYR A 163 -4.32 -7.87 -2.81
C TYR A 163 -3.43 -9.10 -2.93
N ALA A 164 -3.73 -10.18 -2.20
CA ALA A 164 -2.97 -11.42 -2.32
C ALA A 164 -2.99 -11.95 -3.77
N ALA A 165 -4.15 -11.91 -4.43
CA ALA A 165 -4.27 -12.27 -5.84
C ALA A 165 -3.45 -11.34 -6.76
N ALA A 166 -3.52 -10.02 -6.56
CA ALA A 166 -2.78 -9.05 -7.36
C ALA A 166 -1.25 -9.15 -7.20
N PHE A 167 -0.78 -9.46 -5.98
CA PHE A 167 0.65 -9.65 -5.70
C PHE A 167 1.16 -11.07 -6.02
N GLY A 168 0.26 -12.01 -6.35
CA GLY A 168 0.62 -13.41 -6.61
C GLY A 168 1.01 -14.18 -5.35
N ASN A 169 0.49 -13.76 -4.19
CA ASN A 169 0.73 -14.41 -2.91
C ASN A 169 -0.14 -15.66 -2.78
N SER A 170 0.36 -16.67 -2.07
CA SER A 170 -0.38 -17.91 -1.81
C SER A 170 -1.42 -17.79 -0.68
N GLY A 171 -1.49 -16.64 -0.02
CA GLY A 171 -2.41 -16.38 1.09
C GLY A 171 -2.17 -15.02 1.74
N VAL A 172 -3.05 -14.70 2.68
CA VAL A 172 -3.04 -13.45 3.46
C VAL A 172 -2.32 -13.63 4.80
N TYR A 173 -1.89 -12.52 5.41
CA TYR A 173 -1.23 -12.51 6.70
C TYR A 173 -1.41 -11.17 7.42
N THR A 174 -1.23 -11.14 8.73
CA THR A 174 -1.23 -9.89 9.51
C THR A 174 -0.02 -9.79 10.46
N PRO A 175 0.47 -8.57 10.73
CA PRO A 175 0.09 -7.32 10.07
C PRO A 175 0.67 -7.24 8.65
N GLN A 176 -0.14 -6.87 7.67
CA GLN A 176 0.30 -6.59 6.30
C GLN A 176 0.08 -5.11 6.00
N MET A 177 1.14 -4.41 5.58
CA MET A 177 1.05 -3.04 5.10
C MET A 177 1.14 -3.02 3.59
N VAL A 178 0.27 -2.26 2.94
CA VAL A 178 0.23 -2.06 1.50
C VAL A 178 0.32 -0.56 1.21
N VAL A 179 1.28 -0.15 0.38
CA VAL A 179 1.52 1.25 0.02
C VAL A 179 1.12 1.47 -1.44
N ASP A 180 0.15 2.37 -1.64
CA ASP A 180 -0.49 2.68 -2.93
C ASP A 180 -0.87 1.44 -3.74
N GLY A 181 -1.18 0.31 -3.10
CA GLY A 181 -1.47 -0.95 -3.77
C GLY A 181 -0.35 -1.47 -4.68
N ARG A 182 0.88 -0.96 -4.56
CA ARG A 182 2.03 -1.33 -5.41
C ARG A 182 3.04 -2.23 -4.72
N ALA A 183 3.11 -2.14 -3.40
CA ALA A 183 4.09 -2.82 -2.60
C ALA A 183 3.47 -3.23 -1.28
N GLU A 184 3.79 -4.46 -0.86
CA GLU A 184 3.30 -5.06 0.37
C GLU A 184 4.46 -5.61 1.19
N PHE A 185 4.34 -5.58 2.51
CA PHE A 185 5.36 -6.06 3.44
C PHE A 185 4.78 -6.26 4.85
N PRO A 186 5.49 -7.01 5.73
CA PRO A 186 5.13 -7.10 7.15
C PRO A 186 5.04 -5.71 7.79
N GLY A 187 3.86 -5.38 8.34
CA GLY A 187 3.52 -4.03 8.77
C GLY A 187 4.39 -3.47 9.91
N GLY A 188 5.12 -4.34 10.63
CA GLY A 188 6.11 -3.94 11.64
C GLY A 188 7.48 -3.52 11.08
N ASN A 189 7.66 -3.45 9.75
CA ASN A 189 8.92 -3.05 9.13
C ASN A 189 8.95 -1.55 8.82
N ASP A 190 9.30 -0.75 9.83
CA ASP A 190 9.48 0.70 9.72
C ASP A 190 10.30 1.11 8.50
N GLY A 191 11.51 0.54 8.35
CA GLY A 191 12.43 0.91 7.27
C GLY A 191 11.81 0.73 5.89
N LYS A 192 11.06 -0.38 5.69
CA LYS A 192 10.36 -0.62 4.44
C LYS A 192 9.18 0.32 4.23
N ALA A 193 8.45 0.68 5.29
CA ALA A 193 7.40 1.69 5.21
C ALA A 193 7.93 3.04 4.75
N PHE A 194 8.97 3.56 5.42
CA PHE A 194 9.58 4.85 5.05
C PHE A 194 10.11 4.84 3.60
N GLU A 195 10.81 3.78 3.21
CA GLU A 195 11.35 3.61 1.86
C GLU A 195 10.23 3.62 0.81
N THR A 196 9.21 2.79 1.00
CA THR A 196 8.15 2.56 0.02
C THR A 196 7.24 3.77 -0.12
N ILE A 197 6.91 4.45 0.99
CA ILE A 197 6.13 5.70 0.97
C ILE A 197 6.91 6.80 0.23
N ALA A 198 8.22 6.92 0.48
CA ALA A 198 9.04 7.92 -0.20
C ALA A 198 9.17 7.66 -1.71
N GLN A 199 9.19 6.40 -2.13
CA GLN A 199 9.15 6.02 -3.55
C GLN A 199 7.79 6.35 -4.16
N ALA A 200 6.71 5.95 -3.50
CA ALA A 200 5.33 6.17 -3.93
C ALA A 200 4.98 7.67 -4.08
N ALA A 201 5.53 8.52 -3.22
CA ALA A 201 5.33 9.97 -3.28
C ALA A 201 5.97 10.64 -4.51
N ARG A 202 6.93 9.98 -5.18
CA ARG A 202 7.57 10.49 -6.40
C ARG A 202 6.84 10.09 -7.68
N GLU A 203 5.89 9.17 -7.56
CA GLU A 203 5.13 8.67 -8.69
C GLU A 203 4.10 9.72 -9.15
N PRO A 204 3.81 9.82 -10.46
CA PRO A 204 2.74 10.68 -10.96
C PRO A 204 1.40 10.36 -10.30
N LYS A 205 0.71 11.39 -9.79
CA LYS A 205 -0.59 11.29 -9.13
C LYS A 205 -1.69 11.95 -9.97
N ALA A 206 -2.88 11.37 -9.94
CA ALA A 206 -4.07 12.01 -10.45
C ALA A 206 -4.45 13.20 -9.57
N GLU A 207 -5.03 14.22 -10.18
CA GLU A 207 -5.67 15.30 -9.43
C GLU A 207 -7.02 14.81 -8.89
N VAL A 208 -7.16 14.71 -7.57
CA VAL A 208 -8.41 14.33 -6.91
C VAL A 208 -8.84 15.48 -6.00
N SER A 209 -10.09 15.90 -6.13
CA SER A 209 -10.72 16.88 -5.25
C SER A 209 -11.83 16.21 -4.47
N LEU A 210 -11.82 16.42 -3.16
CA LEU A 210 -12.82 15.94 -2.22
C LEU A 210 -13.23 17.08 -1.31
N THR A 211 -14.48 17.48 -1.38
CA THR A 211 -15.05 18.54 -0.53
C THR A 211 -16.40 18.11 0.02
N ARG A 212 -16.91 18.83 1.04
CA ARG A 212 -18.32 18.67 1.41
C ARG A 212 -19.16 19.41 0.36
N ALA A 213 -20.26 18.79 -0.06
CA ALA A 213 -21.20 19.49 -0.92
C ALA A 213 -21.83 20.68 -0.15
N PRO A 214 -22.22 21.77 -0.85
CA PRO A 214 -22.85 22.93 -0.23
C PRO A 214 -24.03 22.53 0.67
N GLU A 215 -24.22 23.27 1.77
CA GLU A 215 -25.27 22.97 2.76
C GLU A 215 -26.67 22.89 2.15
N GLN A 216 -26.92 23.70 1.10
CA GLN A 216 -28.19 23.68 0.35
C GLN A 216 -28.45 22.37 -0.40
N ASN A 217 -27.39 21.58 -0.67
CA ASN A 217 -27.47 20.27 -1.31
C ASN A 217 -27.50 19.12 -0.29
N GLN A 218 -27.42 19.42 1.01
CA GLN A 218 -27.55 18.42 2.07
C GLN A 218 -29.05 18.12 2.24
N ALA A 219 -29.47 16.91 1.88
CA ALA A 219 -30.84 16.44 2.03
C ALA A 219 -30.84 15.05 2.69
N GLY A 220 -31.64 14.88 3.75
CA GLY A 220 -31.71 13.63 4.54
C GLY A 220 -30.65 13.53 5.63
N ASP A 221 -30.54 12.34 6.24
CA ASP A 221 -29.67 12.08 7.41
C ASP A 221 -28.19 11.77 7.05
N GLY A 222 -27.80 11.99 5.80
CA GLY A 222 -26.46 11.65 5.28
C GLY A 222 -25.64 12.88 4.93
N LEU A 223 -24.31 12.74 4.95
CA LEU A 223 -23.39 13.80 4.54
C LEU A 223 -23.08 13.67 3.05
N ARG A 224 -23.49 14.66 2.25
CA ARG A 224 -23.16 14.71 0.82
C ARG A 224 -21.74 15.29 0.63
N LEU A 225 -20.94 14.59 -0.17
CA LEU A 225 -19.62 15.00 -0.59
C LEU A 225 -19.66 15.43 -2.05
N ASP A 226 -18.69 16.22 -2.50
CA ASP A 226 -18.42 16.52 -3.90
C ASP A 226 -17.03 15.96 -4.23
N VAL A 227 -17.01 15.05 -5.21
CA VAL A 227 -15.82 14.33 -5.66
C VAL A 227 -15.57 14.66 -7.11
N ARG A 228 -14.37 15.14 -7.43
CA ARG A 228 -13.91 15.35 -8.80
C ARG A 228 -12.58 14.69 -9.04
N VAL A 229 -12.46 14.03 -10.20
CA VAL A 229 -11.23 13.46 -10.70
C VAL A 229 -10.80 14.27 -11.92
N GLY A 230 -9.64 14.90 -11.82
CA GLY A 230 -9.01 15.65 -12.89
C GLY A 230 -8.15 14.76 -13.78
N ARG A 231 -6.96 15.27 -14.13
CA ARG A 231 -6.04 14.56 -15.02
C ARG A 231 -5.53 13.27 -14.39
N LEU A 232 -5.60 12.17 -15.13
CA LEU A 232 -5.04 10.87 -14.74
C LEU A 232 -3.57 10.75 -15.16
N PRO A 233 -2.73 10.06 -14.37
CA PRO A 233 -1.44 9.56 -14.85
C PRO A 233 -1.66 8.39 -15.81
N LYS A 234 -0.58 7.90 -16.43
CA LYS A 234 -0.64 6.68 -17.24
C LYS A 234 -1.13 5.51 -16.35
N LEU A 235 -2.21 4.86 -16.79
CA LEU A 235 -2.69 3.61 -16.22
C LEU A 235 -1.93 2.42 -16.82
N ALA A 236 -1.98 1.27 -16.14
CA ALA A 236 -1.53 0.00 -16.68
C ALA A 236 -2.28 -0.31 -17.98
N ASP A 237 -1.61 -0.96 -18.93
CA ASP A 237 -2.14 -1.13 -20.27
C ASP A 237 -3.43 -1.98 -20.23
N GLY A 238 -4.54 -1.39 -20.68
CA GLY A 238 -5.87 -2.03 -20.67
C GLY A 238 -6.62 -1.94 -19.34
N ASP A 239 -6.06 -1.28 -18.31
CA ASP A 239 -6.71 -1.13 -17.00
C ASP A 239 -7.61 0.11 -16.92
N THR A 240 -8.53 0.07 -15.97
CA THR A 240 -9.38 1.19 -15.54
C THR A 240 -9.15 1.43 -14.06
N ALA A 241 -9.42 2.64 -13.55
CA ALA A 241 -9.31 2.90 -12.12
C ALA A 241 -10.70 3.06 -11.50
N ASP A 242 -10.99 2.27 -10.46
CA ASP A 242 -12.15 2.43 -9.61
C ASP A 242 -11.99 3.68 -8.74
N VAL A 243 -13.06 4.46 -8.61
CA VAL A 243 -13.15 5.56 -7.65
C VAL A 243 -13.72 5.00 -6.36
N LEU A 244 -12.87 4.84 -5.36
CA LEU A 244 -13.22 4.31 -4.05
C LEU A 244 -13.37 5.44 -3.04
N LEU A 245 -14.39 5.34 -2.17
CA LEU A 245 -14.63 6.22 -1.05
C LEU A 245 -14.56 5.40 0.25
N ALA A 246 -13.59 5.72 1.10
CA ALA A 246 -13.50 5.24 2.46
C ALA A 246 -14.01 6.29 3.44
N VAL A 247 -14.74 5.84 4.48
CA VAL A 247 -14.99 6.62 5.68
C VAL A 247 -14.14 6.02 6.78
N THR A 248 -13.31 6.84 7.42
CA THR A 248 -12.45 6.40 8.51
C THR A 248 -12.79 7.10 9.80
N GLU A 249 -12.46 6.46 10.93
CA GLU A 249 -12.59 7.01 12.26
C GLU A 249 -11.27 6.91 13.02
N ASP A 250 -10.77 8.05 13.48
CA ASP A 250 -9.52 8.14 14.25
C ASP A 250 -9.73 8.03 15.76
N ARG A 251 -8.62 7.88 16.49
CA ARG A 251 -8.55 7.96 17.96
C ARG A 251 -9.50 6.98 18.63
N LEU A 252 -9.60 5.79 18.05
CA LEU A 252 -10.34 4.67 18.62
C LEU A 252 -9.44 3.89 19.57
N SER A 253 -10.06 3.25 20.55
CA SER A 253 -9.37 2.41 21.51
C SER A 253 -10.32 1.35 22.07
N SER A 254 -9.79 0.16 22.34
CA SER A 254 -10.53 -0.94 22.94
C SER A 254 -9.74 -1.55 24.09
N GLU A 255 -10.44 -2.04 25.10
CA GLU A 255 -9.89 -2.93 26.13
C GLU A 255 -10.11 -4.36 25.66
N VAL A 256 -9.03 -5.05 25.25
CA VAL A 256 -9.12 -6.39 24.69
C VAL A 256 -9.32 -7.40 25.83
N GLU A 257 -10.47 -8.08 25.85
CA GLU A 257 -10.82 -8.96 26.97
C GLU A 257 -10.31 -10.40 26.82
N ARG A 258 -10.04 -10.86 25.60
CA ARG A 258 -9.70 -12.27 25.28
C ARG A 258 -8.69 -12.38 24.13
N GLY A 259 -8.24 -13.59 23.83
CA GLY A 259 -7.27 -13.86 22.78
C GLY A 259 -5.84 -13.46 23.17
N GLU A 260 -4.96 -13.35 22.17
CA GLU A 260 -3.53 -13.16 22.41
C GLU A 260 -3.17 -11.79 23.02
N ASN A 261 -4.03 -10.79 22.81
CA ASN A 261 -3.87 -9.44 23.34
C ASN A 261 -4.69 -9.18 24.62
N ALA A 262 -5.23 -10.21 25.28
CA ALA A 262 -6.05 -10.06 26.48
C ALA A 262 -5.38 -9.19 27.56
N GLY A 263 -6.16 -8.26 28.14
CA GLY A 263 -5.72 -7.32 29.18
C GLY A 263 -4.97 -6.10 28.65
N ARG A 264 -4.87 -5.92 27.32
CA ARG A 264 -4.26 -4.74 26.71
C ARG A 264 -5.31 -3.73 26.29
N ARG A 265 -4.97 -2.46 26.44
CA ARG A 265 -5.64 -1.36 25.76
C ARG A 265 -4.94 -1.08 24.44
N LEU A 266 -5.65 -1.28 23.33
CA LEU A 266 -5.14 -0.97 22.00
C LEU A 266 -5.70 0.37 21.50
N SER A 267 -4.99 1.04 20.60
CA SER A 267 -5.37 2.35 20.06
C SER A 267 -5.11 2.39 18.57
N HIS A 268 -6.01 3.03 17.83
CA HIS A 268 -6.07 2.93 16.37
C HIS A 268 -6.34 4.29 15.73
N VAL A 269 -5.78 4.47 14.53
CA VAL A 269 -6.05 5.61 13.63
C VAL A 269 -6.47 5.09 12.27
N GLY A 270 -7.19 5.91 11.52
CA GLY A 270 -7.58 5.61 10.14
C GLY A 270 -8.45 4.37 10.02
N VAL A 271 -9.16 3.95 11.08
CA VAL A 271 -9.96 2.73 11.08
C VAL A 271 -11.06 2.86 10.04
N VAL A 272 -10.99 2.04 9.00
CA VAL A 272 -11.96 2.07 7.91
C VAL A 272 -13.29 1.53 8.45
N ARG A 273 -14.31 2.38 8.41
CA ARG A 273 -15.68 2.05 8.82
C ARG A 273 -16.55 1.61 7.67
N ARG A 274 -16.18 2.04 6.46
CA ARG A 274 -16.87 1.72 5.22
C ARG A 274 -15.93 1.98 4.06
N LEU A 275 -15.93 1.09 3.06
CA LEU A 275 -15.30 1.29 1.77
C LEU A 275 -16.34 1.06 0.67
N THR A 276 -16.44 1.96 -0.30
CA THR A 276 -17.47 1.83 -1.35
C THR A 276 -16.93 2.33 -2.69
N LYS A 277 -17.18 1.56 -3.76
CA LYS A 277 -16.97 2.03 -5.13
C LYS A 277 -18.07 3.02 -5.51
N ILE A 278 -17.68 4.25 -5.84
CA ILE A 278 -18.59 5.34 -6.23
C ILE A 278 -18.56 5.64 -7.73
N GLY A 279 -17.68 4.98 -8.47
CA GLY A 279 -17.57 5.08 -9.93
C GLY A 279 -16.27 4.46 -10.44
N ASP A 280 -15.95 4.74 -11.69
CA ASP A 280 -14.70 4.37 -12.34
C ASP A 280 -14.28 5.44 -13.36
N VAL A 281 -13.01 5.41 -13.73
CA VAL A 281 -12.39 6.28 -14.73
C VAL A 281 -11.47 5.48 -15.64
N SER A 282 -11.34 5.93 -16.88
CA SER A 282 -10.41 5.35 -17.86
C SER A 282 -9.64 6.45 -18.57
N ALA A 283 -8.51 6.10 -19.18
CA ALA A 283 -7.63 7.08 -19.84
C ALA A 283 -8.29 7.84 -21.01
N THR A 284 -9.30 7.24 -21.64
CA THR A 284 -10.07 7.81 -22.77
C THR A 284 -11.50 8.18 -22.39
N GLY A 285 -11.91 7.91 -21.15
CA GLY A 285 -13.25 8.15 -20.65
C GLY A 285 -13.48 9.62 -20.24
N PRO A 286 -14.74 9.97 -19.93
CA PRO A 286 -15.03 11.26 -19.33
C PRO A 286 -14.35 11.39 -17.95
N ALA A 287 -14.07 12.64 -17.55
CA ALA A 287 -13.68 12.92 -16.18
C ALA A 287 -14.79 12.52 -15.20
N PHE A 288 -14.44 11.99 -14.03
CA PHE A 288 -15.43 11.64 -13.01
C PHE A 288 -15.80 12.88 -12.17
N ALA A 289 -17.10 13.07 -11.99
CA ALA A 289 -17.68 13.97 -11.02
C ALA A 289 -18.88 13.29 -10.36
N GLY A 290 -18.92 13.27 -9.04
CA GLY A 290 -19.98 12.60 -8.29
C GLY A 290 -20.26 13.28 -6.96
N GLU A 291 -21.50 13.13 -6.49
CA GLU A 291 -21.93 13.64 -5.18
C GLU A 291 -22.40 12.50 -4.25
N PRO A 292 -21.50 11.60 -3.80
CA PRO A 292 -21.90 10.48 -2.97
C PRO A 292 -22.44 10.98 -1.61
N VAL A 293 -23.45 10.27 -1.11
CA VAL A 293 -24.01 10.50 0.23
C VAL A 293 -23.45 9.46 1.19
N VAL A 294 -22.77 9.93 2.23
CA VAL A 294 -22.25 9.10 3.30
C VAL A 294 -23.29 8.97 4.40
N ALA A 295 -23.75 7.74 4.62
CA ALA A 295 -24.54 7.42 5.82
C ALA A 295 -23.61 7.33 7.04
N LEU A 296 -23.93 8.08 8.09
CA LEU A 296 -23.15 8.12 9.32
C LEU A 296 -23.81 7.28 10.39
N ASP A 297 -23.08 6.30 10.93
CA ASP A 297 -23.56 5.53 12.07
C ASP A 297 -23.63 6.42 13.33
N LYS A 298 -24.61 6.17 14.20
CA LYS A 298 -24.80 6.91 15.45
C LYS A 298 -23.68 6.64 16.46
N GLY A 299 -23.02 5.49 16.37
CA GLY A 299 -21.90 5.11 17.23
C GLY A 299 -20.56 5.76 16.86
N TRP A 300 -20.45 6.37 15.68
CA TRP A 300 -19.21 7.02 15.24
C TRP A 300 -19.03 8.41 15.84
N ARG A 301 -17.80 8.71 16.26
CA ARG A 301 -17.41 10.02 16.79
C ARG A 301 -17.16 10.98 15.64
N ARG A 302 -18.13 11.87 15.39
CA ARG A 302 -18.13 12.80 14.24
C ARG A 302 -16.80 13.57 14.11
N GLU A 303 -16.27 14.08 15.20
CA GLU A 303 -15.01 14.84 15.23
C GLU A 303 -13.76 14.05 14.81
N ASN A 304 -13.86 12.72 14.75
CA ASN A 304 -12.81 11.80 14.33
C ASN A 304 -12.99 11.28 12.90
N LEU A 305 -14.06 11.68 12.22
CA LEU A 305 -14.36 11.14 10.90
C LEU A 305 -13.58 11.85 9.80
N ARG A 306 -12.96 11.05 8.93
CA ARG A 306 -12.42 11.49 7.65
C ARG A 306 -13.10 10.74 6.50
N ALA A 307 -13.22 11.40 5.36
CA ALA A 307 -13.48 10.74 4.09
C ALA A 307 -12.18 10.70 3.30
N VAL A 308 -11.92 9.58 2.63
CA VAL A 308 -10.80 9.40 1.73
C VAL A 308 -11.35 8.93 0.40
N VAL A 309 -11.06 9.66 -0.67
CA VAL A 309 -11.29 9.18 -2.03
C VAL A 309 -9.96 8.77 -2.62
N PHE A 310 -9.90 7.60 -3.26
CA PHE A 310 -8.71 7.17 -3.98
C PHE A 310 -9.08 6.41 -5.26
N LEU A 311 -8.20 6.54 -6.24
CA LEU A 311 -8.31 5.90 -7.55
C LEU A 311 -7.44 4.66 -7.56
N GLN A 312 -8.06 3.50 -7.65
CA GLN A 312 -7.37 2.22 -7.64
C GLN A 312 -7.56 1.51 -8.97
N GLU A 313 -6.48 1.20 -9.66
CA GLU A 313 -6.50 0.33 -10.84
C GLU A 313 -7.19 -0.99 -10.52
N HIS A 314 -8.13 -1.39 -11.38
CA HIS A 314 -9.03 -2.50 -11.13
C HIS A 314 -8.26 -3.83 -11.04
N THR A 315 -7.32 -4.04 -11.98
CA THR A 315 -6.56 -5.29 -12.08
C THR A 315 -5.31 -5.25 -11.22
N SER A 316 -4.47 -4.22 -11.40
CA SER A 316 -3.18 -4.15 -10.70
C SER A 316 -3.29 -3.78 -9.22
N LYS A 317 -4.45 -3.25 -8.80
CA LYS A 317 -4.72 -2.67 -7.48
C LYS A 317 -3.87 -1.45 -7.14
N ARG A 318 -3.10 -0.92 -8.08
CA ARG A 318 -2.30 0.29 -7.91
C ARG A 318 -3.17 1.51 -7.66
N VAL A 319 -2.90 2.23 -6.58
CA VAL A 319 -3.48 3.53 -6.31
C VAL A 319 -2.71 4.60 -7.09
N VAL A 320 -3.46 5.39 -7.88
CA VAL A 320 -2.91 6.38 -8.81
C VAL A 320 -3.24 7.82 -8.43
N GLY A 321 -4.07 8.03 -7.41
CA GLY A 321 -4.36 9.35 -6.85
C GLY A 321 -5.31 9.22 -5.67
N ALA A 322 -5.26 10.18 -4.76
CA ALA A 322 -6.13 10.19 -3.58
C ALA A 322 -6.32 11.61 -3.06
N ALA A 323 -7.36 11.79 -2.24
CA ALA A 323 -7.61 12.99 -1.45
C ALA A 323 -8.26 12.60 -0.13
N SER A 324 -7.96 13.34 0.94
CA SER A 324 -8.58 13.15 2.25
C SER A 324 -9.27 14.43 2.72
N LEU A 325 -10.33 14.28 3.51
CA LEU A 325 -11.13 15.39 4.04
C LEU A 325 -11.64 15.06 5.43
N LYS A 326 -11.39 15.94 6.40
CA LYS A 326 -12.05 15.86 7.71
C LYS A 326 -13.53 16.19 7.58
N LEU A 327 -14.39 15.27 8.02
CA LEU A 327 -15.84 15.38 7.85
C LEU A 327 -16.52 16.28 8.88
N PHE A 328 -15.87 16.59 10.00
CA PHE A 328 -16.37 17.54 11.00
C PHE A 328 -15.24 18.30 11.69
N GLY A 329 -15.55 19.50 12.18
CA GLY A 329 -14.56 20.51 12.55
C GLY A 329 -14.00 21.21 11.31
#